data_AF-A0A7W6NKB7-F1
#
_entry.id   AF-A0A7W6NKB7-F1
#
_cell.length_a   1.000
_cell.length_b   1.000
_cell.length_c   1.000
_cell.angle_alpha   90.00
_cell.angle_beta   90.00
_cell.angle_gamma   90.00
#
_symmetry.space_group_name_H-M   'P 1'
#
loop_
_entity.id
_entity.type
_entity.pdbx_description
1 polymer ?
#
loop_
_entity_poly.entity_id
_entity_poly.type
_entity_poly.pdbx_seq_one_letter_code
_entity_poly.pdbx_strand_id
1 'polypeptide(L)'
;MNDTVLSRFLRYVAIDTQSDPSSTSQPTTEKQKDLGRLLVEELRSIGVADAHLDEHGYVYGTIPANTGKAQVPVICFCSHMDTAPDFSGTGVKPQVIENYRGGDIVLPADATRIIRVAEHPELANQIGNDIVTTDGTTLLGADDKAGIAEIMTAAAELMANPQIPHGTIKILFTPDEEVGRGVNRVDLQKLGADFAYTLDGETAGHIEDETFSADGVDIEITGVAIHPGFAKGRMENAIRIAAAIIDRLPKHMAPETTEGREGFLHPTDLSGSMEKAHIGLIVRDFTVEGLKEKERLLEKIVREVMKDHPGSSYRMKITEQYRNMKEVLERSPAIVENALEAIRRAGMEPVRGSIRGGTDGSRLSFMGLPCPNLFAGGHAFHSPLEWVSRQDMEKAVQTIVELVQVWEEQAPA
;
A
#
# COMPACT_ATOMS: atom_id res chain seq x y z
N MET A 1 -26.05 -0.42 -18.52
CA MET A 1 -26.40 0.20 -17.22
C MET A 1 -25.34 1.25 -16.95
N ASN A 2 -25.70 2.43 -16.42
CA ASN A 2 -24.69 3.38 -15.97
C ASN A 2 -24.13 2.84 -14.65
N ASP A 3 -23.03 2.11 -14.71
CA ASP A 3 -22.38 1.56 -13.53
C ASP A 3 -21.92 2.70 -12.61
N THR A 4 -22.31 2.63 -11.34
CA THR A 4 -21.83 3.51 -10.26
C THR A 4 -20.54 2.96 -9.67
N VAL A 5 -19.79 3.81 -8.97
CA VAL A 5 -18.59 3.41 -8.22
C VAL A 5 -18.88 2.25 -7.25
N LEU A 6 -20.01 2.30 -6.54
CA LEU A 6 -20.46 1.22 -5.65
C LEU A 6 -20.73 -0.08 -6.43
N SER A 7 -21.44 -0.02 -7.55
CA SER A 7 -21.74 -1.24 -8.32
C SER A 7 -20.49 -1.89 -8.91
N ARG A 8 -19.48 -1.10 -9.28
CA ARG A 8 -18.16 -1.60 -9.71
C ARG A 8 -17.44 -2.27 -8.54
N PHE A 9 -17.33 -1.55 -7.44
CA PHE A 9 -16.70 -2.04 -6.21
C PHE A 9 -17.26 -3.39 -5.76
N LEU A 10 -18.59 -3.50 -5.63
CA LEU A 10 -19.25 -4.74 -5.22
C LEU A 10 -18.99 -5.91 -6.18
N ARG A 11 -18.79 -5.66 -7.48
CA ARG A 11 -18.38 -6.71 -8.44
C ARG A 11 -16.93 -7.11 -8.24
N TYR A 12 -16.04 -6.15 -8.02
CA TYR A 12 -14.61 -6.40 -7.93
C TYR A 12 -14.24 -7.15 -6.64
N VAL A 13 -14.82 -6.77 -5.49
CA VAL A 13 -14.56 -7.43 -4.20
C VAL A 13 -14.98 -8.90 -4.19
N ALA A 14 -15.98 -9.27 -4.99
CA ALA A 14 -16.42 -10.66 -5.13
C ALA A 14 -15.41 -11.55 -5.89
N ILE A 15 -14.44 -10.96 -6.60
CA ILE A 15 -13.40 -11.68 -7.32
C ILE A 15 -12.21 -11.90 -6.38
N ASP A 16 -11.85 -13.16 -6.15
CA ASP A 16 -10.71 -13.50 -5.32
C ASP A 16 -9.39 -13.17 -6.05
N THR A 17 -8.62 -12.27 -5.46
CA THR A 17 -7.34 -11.79 -5.99
C THR A 17 -6.21 -11.85 -4.96
N GLN A 18 -6.40 -12.54 -3.84
CA GLN A 18 -5.39 -12.59 -2.77
C GLN A 18 -4.01 -13.03 -3.28
N SER A 19 -2.95 -12.30 -2.88
CA SER A 19 -1.56 -12.60 -3.22
C SER A 19 -0.96 -13.71 -2.34
N ASP A 20 0.17 -14.27 -2.77
CA ASP A 20 0.87 -15.36 -2.07
C ASP A 20 2.36 -15.00 -1.86
N PRO A 21 2.78 -14.63 -0.64
CA PRO A 21 4.15 -14.24 -0.36
C PRO A 21 5.16 -15.37 -0.54
N SER A 22 4.72 -16.64 -0.58
CA SER A 22 5.59 -17.80 -0.80
C SER A 22 5.84 -18.09 -2.28
N SER A 23 5.06 -17.49 -3.18
CA SER A 23 5.12 -17.76 -4.61
C SER A 23 6.28 -17.03 -5.28
N THR A 24 6.94 -17.71 -6.22
CA THR A 24 8.00 -17.13 -7.06
C THR A 24 7.50 -16.62 -8.40
N SER A 25 6.23 -16.84 -8.75
CA SER A 25 5.64 -16.33 -10.02
C SER A 25 5.33 -14.84 -9.93
N GLN A 26 5.03 -14.21 -11.07
CA GLN A 26 4.47 -12.86 -11.17
C GLN A 26 3.30 -12.92 -12.19
N PRO A 27 2.04 -12.71 -11.77
CA PRO A 27 1.62 -12.45 -10.39
C PRO A 27 1.87 -13.66 -9.47
N THR A 28 1.89 -13.46 -8.16
CA THR A 28 2.07 -14.55 -7.18
C THR A 28 0.92 -15.54 -7.23
N THR A 29 -0.29 -15.08 -7.54
CA THR A 29 -1.46 -15.92 -7.78
C THR A 29 -2.11 -15.59 -9.14
N GLU A 30 -2.33 -16.61 -9.97
CA GLU A 30 -2.91 -16.40 -11.32
C GLU A 30 -4.35 -15.86 -11.28
N LYS A 31 -5.07 -16.05 -10.16
CA LYS A 31 -6.43 -15.53 -9.96
C LYS A 31 -6.51 -14.00 -9.99
N GLN A 32 -5.42 -13.28 -9.70
CA GLN A 32 -5.36 -11.82 -9.87
C GLN A 32 -5.68 -11.38 -11.31
N LYS A 33 -5.30 -12.18 -12.30
CA LYS A 33 -5.59 -11.91 -13.72
C LYS A 33 -7.08 -12.02 -14.04
N ASP A 34 -7.90 -12.65 -13.20
CA ASP A 34 -9.35 -12.73 -13.42
C ASP A 34 -10.00 -11.35 -13.31
N LEU A 35 -9.63 -10.58 -12.27
CA LEU A 35 -10.01 -9.17 -12.17
C LEU A 35 -9.39 -8.35 -13.32
N GLY A 36 -8.11 -8.54 -13.61
CA GLY A 36 -7.43 -7.81 -14.69
C GLY A 36 -8.10 -7.98 -16.07
N ARG A 37 -8.57 -9.19 -16.41
CA ARG A 37 -9.31 -9.43 -17.67
C ARG A 37 -10.65 -8.70 -17.69
N LEU A 38 -11.39 -8.70 -16.59
CA LEU A 38 -12.64 -7.93 -16.47
C LEU A 38 -12.38 -6.43 -16.65
N LEU A 39 -11.35 -5.89 -15.98
CA LEU A 39 -11.02 -4.47 -16.07
C LEU A 39 -10.66 -4.05 -17.51
N VAL A 40 -9.91 -4.89 -18.24
CA VAL A 40 -9.62 -4.64 -19.66
C VAL A 40 -10.88 -4.62 -20.51
N GLU A 41 -11.81 -5.56 -20.30
CA GLU A 41 -13.08 -5.60 -21.03
C GLU A 41 -13.92 -4.35 -20.74
N GLU A 42 -14.01 -3.95 -19.48
CA GLU A 42 -14.75 -2.75 -19.08
C GLU A 42 -14.11 -1.47 -19.62
N LEU A 43 -12.78 -1.32 -19.57
CA LEU A 43 -12.04 -0.19 -20.15
C LEU A 43 -12.27 -0.08 -21.66
N ARG A 44 -12.19 -1.19 -22.39
CA ARG A 44 -12.49 -1.22 -23.83
C ARG A 44 -13.93 -0.84 -24.13
N SER A 45 -14.87 -1.28 -23.28
CA SER A 45 -16.30 -0.98 -23.45
C SER A 45 -16.63 0.51 -23.33
N ILE A 46 -15.84 1.26 -22.54
CA ILE A 46 -15.96 2.73 -22.41
C ILE A 46 -15.09 3.50 -23.41
N GLY A 47 -14.38 2.81 -24.32
CA GLY A 47 -13.62 3.41 -25.42
C GLY A 47 -12.11 3.55 -25.19
N VAL A 48 -11.54 3.01 -24.11
CA VAL A 48 -10.09 2.95 -23.88
C VAL A 48 -9.51 1.82 -24.74
N ALA A 49 -9.25 2.13 -26.01
CA ALA A 49 -9.02 1.13 -27.06
C ALA A 49 -7.71 0.34 -26.89
N ASP A 50 -6.68 0.94 -26.31
CA ASP A 50 -5.39 0.30 -26.08
C ASP A 50 -5.34 -0.51 -24.76
N ALA A 51 -6.46 -0.60 -24.04
CA ALA A 51 -6.48 -1.33 -22.78
C ALA A 51 -6.11 -2.80 -22.98
N HIS A 52 -5.20 -3.31 -22.15
CA HIS A 52 -4.73 -4.69 -22.21
C HIS A 52 -4.09 -5.14 -20.90
N LEU A 53 -4.08 -6.46 -20.70
CA LEU A 53 -3.41 -7.15 -19.61
C LEU A 53 -2.12 -7.78 -20.16
N ASP A 54 -0.98 -7.54 -19.53
CA ASP A 54 0.29 -8.15 -19.93
C ASP A 54 0.52 -9.53 -19.29
N GLU A 55 1.63 -10.19 -19.66
CA GLU A 55 2.00 -11.51 -19.16
C GLU A 55 2.26 -11.54 -17.63
N HIS A 56 2.66 -10.41 -17.05
CA HIS A 56 2.99 -10.25 -15.64
C HIS A 56 1.79 -9.84 -14.79
N GLY A 57 0.63 -9.62 -15.41
CA GLY A 57 -0.62 -9.30 -14.72
C GLY A 57 -0.91 -7.81 -14.59
N TYR A 58 -0.19 -6.93 -15.28
CA TYR A 58 -0.47 -5.49 -15.26
C TYR A 58 -1.54 -5.13 -16.28
N VAL A 59 -2.53 -4.34 -15.87
CA VAL A 59 -3.49 -3.71 -16.78
C VAL A 59 -2.99 -2.31 -17.13
N TYR A 60 -2.90 -2.02 -18.42
CA TYR A 60 -2.61 -0.67 -18.92
C TYR A 60 -3.80 -0.15 -19.71
N GLY A 61 -3.97 1.17 -19.76
CA GLY A 61 -4.89 1.85 -20.68
C GLY A 61 -4.58 3.34 -20.83
N THR A 62 -5.04 3.94 -21.93
CA THR A 62 -4.85 5.37 -22.22
C THR A 62 -6.19 6.05 -22.54
N ILE A 63 -6.54 7.07 -21.76
CA ILE A 63 -7.57 8.05 -22.14
C ILE A 63 -6.86 9.15 -22.94
N PRO A 64 -7.22 9.37 -24.21
CA PRO A 64 -6.57 10.36 -25.05
C PRO A 64 -6.87 11.78 -24.57
N ALA A 65 -5.91 12.70 -24.74
CA ALA A 65 -6.14 14.12 -24.50
C ALA A 65 -7.29 14.65 -25.38
N ASN A 66 -8.08 15.58 -24.84
CA ASN A 66 -9.17 16.25 -25.55
C ASN A 66 -9.03 17.79 -25.58
N THR A 67 -7.90 18.32 -25.08
CA THR A 67 -7.56 19.74 -25.08
C THR A 67 -6.69 20.13 -26.27
N GLY A 68 -6.74 21.42 -26.66
CA GLY A 68 -5.85 22.02 -27.66
C GLY A 68 -4.48 22.45 -27.11
N LYS A 69 -4.27 22.41 -25.79
CA LYS A 69 -2.99 22.78 -25.16
C LYS A 69 -1.93 21.72 -25.43
N ALA A 70 -0.77 22.14 -25.94
CA ALA A 70 0.27 21.21 -26.38
C ALA A 70 1.14 20.63 -25.24
N GLN A 71 1.06 21.17 -24.02
CA GLN A 71 2.00 20.86 -22.93
C GLN A 71 1.31 20.46 -21.62
N VAL A 72 0.13 19.83 -21.68
CA VAL A 72 -0.45 19.21 -20.48
C VAL A 72 0.34 17.94 -20.17
N PRO A 73 0.90 17.80 -18.94
CA PRO A 73 1.63 16.59 -18.56
C PRO A 73 0.77 15.33 -18.65
N VAL A 74 1.41 14.20 -18.90
CA VAL A 74 0.77 12.88 -18.92
C VAL A 74 0.67 12.36 -17.49
N ILE A 75 -0.56 12.22 -17.00
CA ILE A 75 -0.84 11.76 -15.63
C ILE A 75 -1.15 10.27 -15.65
N CYS A 76 -0.62 9.50 -14.71
CA CYS A 76 -1.10 8.14 -14.45
C CYS A 76 -1.93 8.06 -13.17
N PHE A 77 -3.03 7.32 -13.19
CA PHE A 77 -3.70 6.83 -11.99
C PHE A 77 -3.42 5.34 -11.82
N CYS A 78 -3.09 4.94 -10.60
CA CYS A 78 -2.67 3.58 -10.27
C CYS A 78 -3.43 3.04 -9.06
N SER A 79 -3.79 1.76 -9.10
CA SER A 79 -4.32 0.99 -7.96
C SER A 79 -3.89 -0.46 -8.08
N HIS A 80 -3.84 -1.20 -6.99
CA HIS A 80 -3.46 -2.61 -7.02
C HIS A 80 -4.67 -3.55 -7.01
N MET A 81 -4.51 -4.72 -7.63
CA MET A 81 -5.61 -5.68 -7.84
C MET A 81 -5.68 -6.76 -6.76
N ASP A 82 -4.58 -7.04 -6.09
CA ASP A 82 -4.54 -8.08 -5.06
C ASP A 82 -5.21 -7.63 -3.75
N THR A 83 -5.23 -8.54 -2.80
CA THR A 83 -5.73 -8.29 -1.44
C THR A 83 -4.78 -9.01 -0.49
N ALA A 84 -4.60 -8.45 0.71
CA ALA A 84 -3.66 -8.97 1.69
C ALA A 84 -3.78 -10.48 1.98
N PRO A 85 -2.64 -11.17 2.24
CA PRO A 85 -2.63 -12.56 2.69
C PRO A 85 -3.06 -12.74 4.16
N ASP A 86 -3.14 -11.66 4.94
CA ASP A 86 -3.42 -11.63 6.38
C ASP A 86 -4.81 -12.17 6.77
N PHE A 87 -5.80 -11.98 5.90
CA PHE A 87 -7.14 -12.54 6.05
C PHE A 87 -7.70 -12.98 4.71
N SER A 88 -8.54 -14.01 4.67
CA SER A 88 -9.01 -14.55 3.38
C SER A 88 -9.83 -13.51 2.61
N GLY A 89 -9.46 -13.26 1.35
CA GLY A 89 -10.26 -12.54 0.35
C GLY A 89 -11.13 -13.45 -0.53
N THR A 90 -11.24 -14.74 -0.18
CA THR A 90 -12.00 -15.72 -0.98
C THR A 90 -13.47 -15.75 -0.55
N GLY A 91 -14.37 -15.46 -1.48
CA GLY A 91 -15.82 -15.56 -1.23
C GLY A 91 -16.38 -14.41 -0.39
N VAL A 92 -15.83 -13.20 -0.57
CA VAL A 92 -16.29 -11.97 0.09
C VAL A 92 -17.79 -11.76 -0.12
N LYS A 93 -18.49 -11.40 0.95
CA LYS A 93 -19.92 -11.06 0.94
C LYS A 93 -20.12 -9.65 1.48
N PRO A 94 -20.03 -8.62 0.62
CA PRO A 94 -20.16 -7.25 1.08
C PRO A 94 -21.58 -6.99 1.62
N GLN A 95 -21.66 -6.26 2.72
CA GLN A 95 -22.90 -5.80 3.34
C GLN A 95 -23.01 -4.29 3.11
N VAL A 96 -24.14 -3.83 2.58
CA VAL A 96 -24.40 -2.39 2.40
C VAL A 96 -25.32 -1.92 3.53
N ILE A 97 -24.81 -1.03 4.36
CA ILE A 97 -25.54 -0.37 5.44
C ILE A 97 -25.92 1.00 4.94
N GLU A 98 -27.16 1.12 4.46
CA GLU A 98 -27.67 2.40 3.95
C GLU A 98 -27.92 3.39 5.09
N ASN A 99 -27.55 4.65 4.86
CA ASN A 99 -27.84 5.77 5.77
C ASN A 99 -27.44 5.46 7.22
N TYR A 100 -26.15 5.13 7.40
CA TYR A 100 -25.55 4.77 8.67
C TYR A 100 -25.90 5.80 9.76
N ARG A 101 -26.45 5.33 10.87
CA ARG A 101 -27.04 6.18 11.93
C ARG A 101 -26.06 6.52 13.05
N GLY A 102 -24.79 6.12 12.93
CA GLY A 102 -23.83 6.11 14.02
C GLY A 102 -23.94 4.86 14.90
N GLY A 103 -22.92 4.64 15.73
CA GLY A 103 -22.83 3.51 16.66
C GLY A 103 -22.12 2.30 16.07
N ASP A 104 -21.82 1.32 16.93
CA ASP A 104 -21.04 0.15 16.52
C ASP A 104 -21.75 -0.69 15.45
N ILE A 105 -20.98 -1.27 14.53
CA ILE A 105 -21.49 -2.14 13.46
C ILE A 105 -21.14 -3.59 13.79
N VAL A 106 -22.16 -4.43 13.99
CA VAL A 106 -21.98 -5.87 14.23
C VAL A 106 -22.03 -6.62 12.91
N LEU A 107 -21.02 -7.45 12.63
CA LEU A 107 -20.94 -8.19 11.38
C LEU A 107 -21.85 -9.44 11.41
N PRO A 108 -22.64 -9.70 10.35
CA PRO A 108 -23.78 -10.62 10.44
C PRO A 108 -23.42 -12.10 10.55
N ALA A 109 -22.26 -12.53 10.06
CA ALA A 109 -21.84 -13.93 10.12
C ALA A 109 -21.05 -14.28 11.38
N ASP A 110 -20.51 -13.28 12.09
CA ASP A 110 -19.81 -13.45 13.36
C ASP A 110 -20.11 -12.27 14.28
N ALA A 111 -21.08 -12.44 15.18
CA ALA A 111 -21.51 -11.41 16.12
C ALA A 111 -20.44 -11.00 17.15
N THR A 112 -19.30 -11.69 17.21
CA THR A 112 -18.15 -11.26 18.03
C THR A 112 -17.29 -10.20 17.34
N ARG A 113 -17.43 -10.06 16.02
CA ARG A 113 -16.73 -9.05 15.21
C ARG A 113 -17.59 -7.80 15.12
N ILE A 114 -17.07 -6.73 15.69
CA ILE A 114 -17.77 -5.46 15.84
C ILE A 114 -16.81 -4.37 15.40
N ILE A 115 -17.20 -3.58 14.41
CA ILE A 115 -16.51 -2.34 14.06
C ILE A 115 -16.96 -1.31 15.09
N ARG A 116 -16.15 -1.12 16.13
CA ARG A 116 -16.49 -0.21 17.24
C ARG A 116 -16.09 1.21 16.92
N VAL A 117 -16.96 2.17 17.22
CA VAL A 117 -16.66 3.61 17.03
C VAL A 117 -15.45 4.04 17.87
N ALA A 118 -15.23 3.42 19.03
CA ALA A 118 -14.07 3.72 19.88
C ALA A 118 -12.73 3.24 19.29
N GLU A 119 -12.76 2.24 18.40
CA GLU A 119 -11.61 1.65 17.72
C GLU A 119 -11.44 2.25 16.30
N HIS A 120 -12.53 2.78 15.73
CA HIS A 120 -12.62 3.39 14.40
C HIS A 120 -13.34 4.75 14.48
N PRO A 121 -12.67 5.80 15.00
CA PRO A 121 -13.30 7.11 15.21
C PRO A 121 -13.79 7.77 13.90
N GLU A 122 -13.27 7.34 12.75
CA GLU A 122 -13.64 7.82 11.41
C GLU A 122 -15.12 7.54 11.09
N LEU A 123 -15.74 6.53 11.71
CA LEU A 123 -17.18 6.27 11.59
C LEU A 123 -18.03 7.48 12.01
N ALA A 124 -17.53 8.35 12.90
CA ALA A 124 -18.25 9.56 13.28
C ALA A 124 -18.49 10.51 12.10
N ASN A 125 -17.62 10.49 11.09
CA ASN A 125 -17.74 11.30 9.87
C ASN A 125 -18.71 10.70 8.84
N GLN A 126 -19.19 9.47 9.07
CA GLN A 126 -19.98 8.70 8.11
C GLN A 126 -21.48 8.67 8.42
N ILE A 127 -21.95 9.44 9.40
CA ILE A 127 -23.38 9.50 9.74
C ILE A 127 -24.16 10.06 8.55
N GLY A 128 -25.10 9.28 8.03
CA GLY A 128 -25.89 9.59 6.85
C GLY A 128 -25.38 8.99 5.54
N ASN A 129 -24.14 8.47 5.53
CA ASN A 129 -23.54 7.81 4.37
C ASN A 129 -23.94 6.32 4.30
N ASP A 130 -23.69 5.71 3.15
CA ASP A 130 -23.83 4.28 2.96
C ASP A 130 -22.47 3.62 3.16
N ILE A 131 -22.39 2.69 4.12
CA ILE A 131 -21.15 1.99 4.45
C ILE A 131 -21.20 0.57 3.89
N VAL A 132 -20.12 0.15 3.23
CA VAL A 132 -19.92 -1.24 2.83
C VAL A 132 -18.97 -1.91 3.82
N THR A 133 -19.38 -3.06 4.35
CA THR A 133 -18.58 -3.88 5.27
C THR A 133 -18.46 -5.31 4.76
N THR A 134 -17.66 -6.14 5.41
CA THR A 134 -17.69 -7.60 5.23
C THR A 134 -18.92 -8.22 5.90
N ASP A 135 -19.14 -9.53 5.71
CA ASP A 135 -20.06 -10.31 6.56
C ASP A 135 -19.40 -10.77 7.89
N GLY A 136 -18.10 -10.53 8.05
CA GLY A 136 -17.28 -10.97 9.16
C GLY A 136 -16.51 -12.26 8.90
N THR A 137 -16.56 -12.90 7.73
CA THR A 137 -15.82 -14.15 7.45
C THR A 137 -14.57 -13.99 6.58
N THR A 138 -14.43 -12.83 5.92
CA THR A 138 -13.34 -12.48 4.98
C THR A 138 -12.85 -11.07 5.29
N LEU A 139 -11.77 -10.61 4.63
CA LEU A 139 -11.55 -9.17 4.41
C LEU A 139 -12.57 -8.62 3.39
N LEU A 140 -12.62 -7.30 3.18
CA LEU A 140 -13.50 -6.67 2.19
C LEU A 140 -12.79 -6.52 0.84
N GLY A 141 -11.52 -6.11 0.85
CA GLY A 141 -10.76 -5.71 -0.32
C GLY A 141 -11.12 -4.31 -0.80
N ALA A 142 -11.46 -3.39 0.13
CA ALA A 142 -11.46 -1.96 -0.16
C ALA A 142 -10.05 -1.52 -0.55
N ASP A 143 -9.05 -2.00 0.18
CA ASP A 143 -7.64 -2.03 -0.21
C ASP A 143 -7.40 -3.15 -1.25
N ASP A 144 -7.21 -2.87 -2.55
CA ASP A 144 -7.33 -1.55 -3.22
C ASP A 144 -8.39 -1.56 -4.36
N LYS A 145 -9.44 -2.37 -4.19
CA LYS A 145 -10.52 -2.41 -5.20
C LYS A 145 -11.42 -1.19 -5.13
N ALA A 146 -11.35 -0.40 -4.05
CA ALA A 146 -11.98 0.91 -4.00
C ALA A 146 -11.31 1.87 -4.98
N GLY A 147 -9.98 2.00 -4.94
CA GLY A 147 -9.21 2.80 -5.89
C GLY A 147 -9.41 2.37 -7.34
N ILE A 148 -9.46 1.05 -7.61
CA ILE A 148 -9.81 0.53 -8.95
C ILE A 148 -11.21 1.01 -9.38
N ALA A 149 -12.22 0.88 -8.52
CA ALA A 149 -13.58 1.30 -8.83
C ALA A 149 -13.68 2.81 -9.08
N GLU A 150 -12.91 3.60 -8.34
CA GLU A 150 -12.85 5.05 -8.48
C GLU A 150 -12.21 5.46 -9.81
N ILE A 151 -11.04 4.90 -10.13
CA ILE A 151 -10.35 5.14 -11.41
C ILE A 151 -11.24 4.71 -12.58
N MET A 152 -11.86 3.54 -12.51
CA MET A 152 -12.76 3.03 -13.56
C MET A 152 -14.00 3.92 -13.75
N THR A 153 -14.53 4.49 -12.66
CA THR A 153 -15.68 5.40 -12.72
C THR A 153 -15.28 6.75 -13.30
N ALA A 154 -14.17 7.33 -12.86
CA ALA A 154 -13.65 8.58 -13.41
C ALA A 154 -13.29 8.44 -14.90
N ALA A 155 -12.69 7.30 -15.30
CA ALA A 155 -12.42 7.01 -16.70
C ALA A 155 -13.71 6.99 -17.55
N ALA A 156 -14.77 6.36 -17.04
CA ALA A 156 -16.06 6.34 -17.72
C ALA A 156 -16.68 7.74 -17.81
N GLU A 157 -16.54 8.57 -16.78
CA GLU A 157 -17.02 9.94 -16.76
C GLU A 157 -16.30 10.81 -17.79
N LEU A 158 -14.96 10.78 -17.82
CA LEU A 158 -14.15 11.56 -18.76
C LEU A 158 -14.42 11.14 -20.21
N MET A 159 -14.50 9.84 -20.48
CA MET A 159 -14.81 9.32 -21.82
C MET A 159 -16.22 9.69 -22.30
N ALA A 160 -17.19 9.80 -21.39
CA ALA A 160 -18.56 10.19 -21.72
C ALA A 160 -18.75 11.72 -21.85
N ASN A 161 -17.84 12.52 -21.29
CA ASN A 161 -17.97 13.96 -21.14
C ASN A 161 -16.80 14.72 -21.78
N PRO A 162 -16.73 14.80 -23.13
CA PRO A 162 -15.64 15.47 -23.83
C PRO A 162 -15.55 16.99 -23.57
N GLN A 163 -16.53 17.58 -22.89
CA GLN A 163 -16.50 18.96 -22.43
C GLN A 163 -15.60 19.20 -21.21
N ILE A 164 -15.14 18.14 -20.53
CA ILE A 164 -14.18 18.22 -19.43
C ILE A 164 -12.78 18.19 -20.06
N PRO A 165 -12.06 19.33 -20.15
CA PRO A 165 -10.78 19.36 -20.83
C PRO A 165 -9.70 18.68 -19.98
N HIS A 166 -8.91 17.80 -20.59
CA HIS A 166 -7.79 17.12 -19.95
C HIS A 166 -6.67 16.74 -20.94
N GLY A 167 -5.48 16.54 -20.38
CA GLY A 167 -4.35 15.95 -21.08
C GLY A 167 -4.50 14.45 -21.30
N THR A 168 -3.41 13.79 -21.68
CA THR A 168 -3.40 12.32 -21.79
C THR A 168 -3.38 11.72 -20.38
N ILE A 169 -4.24 10.74 -20.13
CA ILE A 169 -4.30 10.04 -18.84
C ILE A 169 -3.99 8.57 -19.06
N LYS A 170 -3.11 8.05 -18.21
CA LYS A 170 -2.70 6.65 -18.17
C LYS A 170 -3.39 5.96 -16.99
N ILE A 171 -3.77 4.72 -17.21
CA ILE A 171 -4.33 3.84 -16.18
C ILE A 171 -3.36 2.67 -16.03
N LEU A 172 -3.02 2.37 -14.78
CA LEU A 172 -2.21 1.22 -14.40
C LEU A 172 -2.92 0.47 -13.27
N PHE A 173 -3.18 -0.83 -13.45
CA PHE A 173 -3.55 -1.68 -12.32
C PHE A 173 -2.46 -2.74 -12.10
N THR A 174 -1.88 -2.75 -10.90
CA THR A 174 -0.72 -3.57 -10.56
C THR A 174 -1.13 -4.86 -9.83
N PRO A 175 -0.38 -5.96 -10.00
CA PRO A 175 -0.50 -7.16 -9.18
C PRO A 175 0.57 -7.22 -8.09
N ASP A 176 0.29 -7.88 -6.97
CA ASP A 176 1.23 -8.23 -5.90
C ASP A 176 1.78 -7.03 -5.08
N GLU A 177 0.99 -5.97 -4.89
CA GLU A 177 1.38 -4.85 -4.02
C GLU A 177 1.60 -5.34 -2.59
N GLU A 178 0.67 -6.13 -2.07
CA GLU A 178 0.59 -6.58 -0.67
C GLU A 178 1.75 -7.47 -0.23
N VAL A 179 2.51 -7.98 -1.20
CA VAL A 179 3.72 -8.78 -0.99
C VAL A 179 5.00 -8.05 -1.42
N GLY A 180 4.90 -6.73 -1.64
CA GLY A 180 5.99 -5.81 -1.98
C GLY A 180 6.49 -5.92 -3.42
N ARG A 181 5.69 -6.46 -4.34
CA ARG A 181 6.10 -6.82 -5.70
C ARG A 181 5.32 -6.09 -6.79
N GLY A 182 4.36 -5.24 -6.41
CA GLY A 182 3.49 -4.43 -7.26
C GLY A 182 4.18 -3.84 -8.48
N VAL A 183 5.32 -3.17 -8.30
CA VAL A 183 6.03 -2.49 -9.40
C VAL A 183 7.28 -3.20 -9.94
N ASN A 184 7.51 -4.48 -9.61
CA ASN A 184 8.74 -5.18 -10.01
C ASN A 184 8.92 -5.36 -11.52
N ARG A 185 7.82 -5.43 -12.27
CA ARG A 185 7.81 -5.73 -13.71
C ARG A 185 7.03 -4.69 -14.52
N VAL A 186 6.70 -3.55 -13.92
CA VAL A 186 6.01 -2.46 -14.63
C VAL A 186 6.89 -1.93 -15.76
N ASP A 187 6.31 -1.74 -16.94
CA ASP A 187 6.99 -1.13 -18.09
C ASP A 187 6.73 0.38 -18.09
N LEU A 188 7.61 1.14 -17.44
CA LEU A 188 7.49 2.61 -17.37
C LEU A 188 7.63 3.29 -18.73
N GLN A 189 8.40 2.71 -19.64
CA GLN A 189 8.58 3.29 -20.97
C GLN A 189 7.27 3.19 -21.77
N LYS A 190 6.59 2.04 -21.67
CA LYS A 190 5.27 1.82 -22.25
C LYS A 190 4.18 2.64 -21.57
N LEU A 191 4.24 2.78 -20.24
CA LEU A 191 3.31 3.61 -19.48
C LEU A 191 3.41 5.06 -19.96
N GLY A 192 4.63 5.60 -20.07
CA GLY A 192 4.90 6.90 -20.68
C GLY A 192 4.21 8.08 -19.99
N ALA A 193 4.06 8.00 -18.67
CA ALA A 193 3.53 9.08 -17.83
C ALA A 193 4.67 9.93 -17.23
N ASP A 194 4.41 11.20 -16.99
CA ASP A 194 5.36 12.13 -16.37
C ASP A 194 5.39 11.97 -14.84
N PHE A 195 4.23 11.62 -14.25
CA PHE A 195 4.04 11.30 -12.84
C PHE A 195 2.75 10.48 -12.67
N ALA A 196 2.54 9.94 -11.47
CA ALA A 196 1.37 9.14 -11.16
C ALA A 196 0.72 9.57 -9.84
N TYR A 197 -0.48 9.06 -9.55
CA TYR A 197 -1.10 9.03 -8.22
C TYR A 197 -1.59 7.61 -7.97
N THR A 198 -1.19 7.01 -6.85
CA THR A 198 -1.89 5.83 -6.36
C THR A 198 -3.20 6.27 -5.72
N LEU A 199 -4.28 5.51 -5.88
CA LEU A 199 -5.51 5.67 -5.11
C LEU A 199 -5.58 4.51 -4.13
N ASP A 200 -4.80 4.59 -3.07
CA ASP A 200 -4.56 3.48 -2.14
C ASP A 200 -4.44 4.02 -0.70
N GLY A 201 -5.10 5.15 -0.43
CA GLY A 201 -5.10 5.81 0.86
C GLY A 201 -6.41 5.57 1.60
N GLU A 202 -6.40 5.78 2.92
CA GLU A 202 -7.61 5.61 3.72
C GLU A 202 -8.55 6.83 3.62
N THR A 203 -8.42 7.77 4.54
CA THR A 203 -9.45 8.77 4.87
C THR A 203 -9.69 9.77 3.74
N ALA A 204 -10.96 10.05 3.44
CA ALA A 204 -11.35 11.05 2.45
C ALA A 204 -10.67 12.41 2.63
N GLY A 205 -10.14 12.97 1.53
CA GLY A 205 -9.41 14.23 1.51
C GLY A 205 -7.94 14.15 1.93
N HIS A 206 -7.43 12.95 2.25
CA HIS A 206 -6.02 12.77 2.54
C HIS A 206 -5.19 12.63 1.27
N ILE A 207 -3.97 13.16 1.33
CA ILE A 207 -2.89 12.85 0.40
C ILE A 207 -1.63 12.54 1.20
N GLU A 208 -0.89 11.55 0.77
CA GLU A 208 0.34 11.14 1.42
C GLU A 208 1.48 11.32 0.43
N ASP A 209 2.44 12.18 0.79
CA ASP A 209 3.62 12.50 -0.03
C ASP A 209 4.93 12.09 0.64
N GLU A 210 4.82 11.26 1.69
CA GLU A 210 5.94 10.86 2.52
C GLU A 210 5.75 9.43 3.03
N THR A 211 6.78 8.61 2.95
CA THR A 211 6.79 7.24 3.48
C THR A 211 7.98 7.03 4.40
N PHE A 212 8.01 5.90 5.12
CA PHE A 212 9.29 5.44 5.65
C PHE A 212 10.29 5.19 4.51
N SER A 213 11.57 5.31 4.85
CA SER A 213 12.62 4.54 4.21
C SER A 213 12.76 3.22 4.97
N ALA A 214 13.11 2.15 4.25
CA ALA A 214 13.10 0.80 4.77
C ALA A 214 14.31 -0.02 4.34
N ASP A 215 14.91 -0.68 5.33
CA ASP A 215 15.93 -1.71 5.13
C ASP A 215 15.51 -3.00 5.86
N GLY A 216 15.87 -4.14 5.27
CA GLY A 216 15.80 -5.46 5.90
C GLY A 216 17.17 -5.86 6.43
N VAL A 217 17.22 -6.54 7.57
CA VAL A 217 18.45 -7.01 8.21
C VAL A 217 18.35 -8.50 8.52
N ASP A 218 19.30 -9.26 7.99
CA ASP A 218 19.52 -10.66 8.34
C ASP A 218 20.77 -10.79 9.21
N ILE A 219 20.62 -11.40 10.38
CA ILE A 219 21.74 -11.69 11.29
C ILE A 219 21.87 -13.20 11.43
N GLU A 220 22.91 -13.77 10.82
CA GLU A 220 23.29 -15.17 10.98
C GLU A 220 24.31 -15.29 12.11
N ILE A 221 24.05 -16.17 13.08
CA ILE A 221 24.93 -16.44 14.22
C ILE A 221 25.38 -17.89 14.14
N THR A 222 26.69 -18.11 14.24
CA THR A 222 27.29 -19.45 14.36
C THR A 222 27.90 -19.59 15.75
N GLY A 223 27.33 -20.48 16.57
CA GLY A 223 27.78 -20.83 17.90
C GLY A 223 28.77 -22.00 17.93
N VAL A 224 29.00 -22.53 19.13
CA VAL A 224 29.85 -23.71 19.40
C VAL A 224 28.99 -24.84 19.95
N ALA A 225 28.53 -25.73 19.06
CA ALA A 225 27.71 -26.88 19.44
C ALA A 225 28.54 -28.01 20.06
N ILE A 226 28.11 -28.50 21.23
CA ILE A 226 28.77 -29.57 21.98
C ILE A 226 27.68 -30.43 22.65
N HIS A 227 27.91 -31.73 22.81
CA HIS A 227 27.02 -32.56 23.62
C HIS A 227 26.81 -31.95 25.03
N PRO A 228 25.56 -31.72 25.49
CA PRO A 228 25.29 -30.99 26.74
C PRO A 228 26.03 -31.52 27.97
N GLY A 229 26.22 -32.84 28.07
CA GLY A 229 26.98 -33.48 29.17
C GLY A 229 28.46 -33.08 29.27
N PHE A 230 29.05 -32.51 28.21
CA PHE A 230 30.47 -32.10 28.15
C PHE A 230 30.66 -30.61 27.87
N ALA A 231 29.59 -29.81 28.02
CA ALA A 231 29.50 -28.45 27.53
C ALA A 231 30.17 -27.37 28.40
N LYS A 232 30.44 -27.67 29.68
CA LYS A 232 30.87 -26.68 30.68
C LYS A 232 32.13 -25.92 30.22
N GLY A 233 32.01 -24.60 30.09
CA GLY A 233 33.10 -23.68 29.71
C GLY A 233 33.54 -23.77 28.25
N ARG A 234 32.76 -24.44 27.39
CA ARG A 234 33.11 -24.68 25.97
C ARG A 234 31.97 -24.41 24.99
N MET A 235 30.74 -24.74 25.37
CA MET A 235 29.57 -24.50 24.52
C MET A 235 29.21 -23.02 24.50
N GLU A 236 28.90 -22.52 23.31
CA GLU A 236 28.28 -21.22 23.09
C GLU A 236 27.04 -21.44 22.25
N ASN A 237 25.86 -21.36 22.88
CA ASN A 237 24.61 -21.76 22.24
C ASN A 237 24.03 -20.61 21.42
N ALA A 238 23.95 -20.78 20.10
CA ALA A 238 23.50 -19.73 19.18
C ALA A 238 22.09 -19.19 19.49
N ILE A 239 21.16 -20.02 19.99
CA ILE A 239 19.83 -19.57 20.42
C ILE A 239 19.93 -18.56 21.57
N ARG A 240 20.84 -18.81 22.53
CA ARG A 240 21.02 -17.90 23.67
C ARG A 240 21.66 -16.58 23.25
N ILE A 241 22.56 -16.61 22.27
CA ILE A 241 23.16 -15.41 21.68
C ILE A 241 22.07 -14.60 20.98
N ALA A 242 21.25 -15.23 20.15
CA ALA A 242 20.15 -14.57 19.45
C ALA A 242 19.14 -13.93 20.42
N ALA A 243 18.73 -14.67 21.46
CA ALA A 243 17.84 -14.16 22.49
C ALA A 243 18.44 -12.95 23.24
N ALA A 244 19.75 -12.97 23.52
CA ALA A 244 20.43 -11.84 24.17
C ALA A 244 20.52 -10.60 23.27
N ILE A 245 20.59 -10.76 21.95
CA ILE A 245 20.53 -9.64 21.00
C ILE A 245 19.12 -9.03 21.02
N ILE A 246 18.08 -9.85 20.91
CA ILE A 246 16.67 -9.39 20.90
C ILE A 246 16.31 -8.68 22.20
N ASP A 247 16.68 -9.24 23.36
CA ASP A 247 16.38 -8.64 24.67
C ASP A 247 17.06 -7.27 24.87
N ARG A 248 18.18 -7.01 24.18
CA ARG A 248 18.89 -5.74 24.23
C ARG A 248 18.37 -4.69 23.24
N LEU A 249 17.43 -5.01 22.37
CA LEU A 249 16.83 -4.01 21.48
C LEU A 249 16.08 -2.95 22.29
N PRO A 250 16.09 -1.66 21.86
CA PRO A 250 15.43 -0.61 22.62
C PRO A 250 13.91 -0.76 22.58
N LYS A 251 13.28 -0.96 23.75
CA LYS A 251 11.83 -1.15 23.88
C LYS A 251 10.96 0.05 23.50
N HIS A 252 11.56 1.24 23.38
CA HIS A 252 10.88 2.47 22.97
C HIS A 252 11.04 2.76 21.47
N MET A 253 11.72 1.87 20.74
CA MET A 253 12.01 1.98 19.31
C MET A 253 11.44 0.77 18.57
N ALA A 254 10.20 0.42 18.89
CA ALA A 254 9.47 -0.71 18.34
C ALA A 254 8.12 -0.24 17.76
N PRO A 255 7.53 -0.95 16.78
CA PRO A 255 6.24 -0.59 16.20
C PRO A 255 5.15 -0.38 17.26
N GLU A 256 5.10 -1.25 18.27
CA GLU A 256 4.12 -1.22 19.35
C GLU A 256 4.32 -0.08 20.38
N THR A 257 5.37 0.73 20.22
CA THR A 257 5.67 1.87 21.12
C THR A 257 6.02 3.16 20.38
N THR A 258 5.84 3.24 19.07
CA THR A 258 6.21 4.41 18.26
C THR A 258 5.05 4.88 17.41
N GLU A 259 4.93 6.20 17.24
CA GLU A 259 3.86 6.82 16.46
C GLU A 259 4.38 7.94 15.55
N GLY A 260 3.53 8.44 14.66
CA GLY A 260 3.83 9.56 13.77
C GLY A 260 5.13 9.34 12.98
N ARG A 261 6.15 10.16 13.27
CA ARG A 261 7.45 10.16 12.56
C ARG A 261 8.54 9.33 13.21
N GLU A 262 8.25 8.64 14.31
CA GLU A 262 9.24 7.85 15.03
C GLU A 262 9.56 6.55 14.28
N GLY A 263 10.81 6.36 13.88
CA GLY A 263 11.29 5.11 13.28
C GLY A 263 11.55 4.01 14.32
N PHE A 264 11.74 2.77 13.86
CA PHE A 264 11.90 1.60 14.74
C PHE A 264 12.88 0.54 14.23
N LEU A 265 13.27 -0.36 15.14
CA LEU A 265 13.92 -1.65 14.88
C LEU A 265 12.94 -2.76 15.27
N HIS A 266 12.57 -3.61 14.33
CA HIS A 266 11.55 -4.64 14.58
C HIS A 266 12.04 -6.03 14.15
N PRO A 267 12.24 -6.97 15.09
CA PRO A 267 12.45 -8.37 14.75
C PRO A 267 11.19 -8.96 14.12
N THR A 268 11.34 -9.58 12.95
CA THR A 268 10.24 -10.20 12.20
C THR A 268 10.33 -11.72 12.16
N ASP A 269 11.53 -12.28 12.32
CA ASP A 269 11.74 -13.73 12.34
C ASP A 269 12.88 -14.13 13.29
N LEU A 270 12.75 -15.32 13.87
CA LEU A 270 13.77 -15.93 14.72
C LEU A 270 13.73 -17.45 14.56
N SER A 271 14.83 -18.01 14.08
CA SER A 271 15.00 -19.46 13.98
C SER A 271 16.36 -19.87 14.54
N GLY A 272 16.49 -21.10 15.03
CA GLY A 272 17.78 -21.55 15.52
C GLY A 272 17.86 -22.94 16.09
N SER A 273 19.10 -23.35 16.25
CA SER A 273 19.59 -24.58 16.87
C SER A 273 20.80 -24.23 17.74
N MET A 274 21.37 -25.22 18.43
CA MET A 274 22.58 -25.00 19.23
C MET A 274 23.75 -24.44 18.43
N GLU A 275 23.91 -24.89 17.17
CA GLU A 275 25.03 -24.52 16.29
C GLU A 275 24.80 -23.19 15.58
N LYS A 276 23.57 -22.91 15.12
CA LYS A 276 23.28 -21.74 14.30
C LYS A 276 21.93 -21.14 14.64
N ALA A 277 21.85 -19.82 14.60
CA ALA A 277 20.61 -19.07 14.73
C ALA A 277 20.54 -17.97 13.67
N HIS A 278 19.34 -17.56 13.31
CA HIS A 278 19.06 -16.46 12.39
C HIS A 278 18.06 -15.52 13.05
N ILE A 279 18.28 -14.21 12.88
CA ILE A 279 17.34 -13.16 13.26
C ILE A 279 17.05 -12.35 11.99
N GLY A 280 15.78 -12.29 11.61
CA GLY A 280 15.27 -11.33 10.63
C GLY A 280 14.78 -10.08 11.34
N LEU A 281 15.18 -8.90 10.87
CA LEU A 281 14.66 -7.62 11.34
C LEU A 281 14.31 -6.71 10.17
N ILE A 282 13.44 -5.74 10.45
CA ILE A 282 13.21 -4.58 9.60
C ILE A 282 13.61 -3.30 10.34
N VAL A 283 14.19 -2.36 9.60
CA VAL A 283 14.54 -1.02 10.06
C VAL A 283 13.68 -0.03 9.31
N ARG A 284 13.06 0.90 10.04
CA ARG A 284 12.21 1.95 9.47
C ARG A 284 12.61 3.30 10.04
N ASP A 285 12.72 4.29 9.17
CA ASP A 285 12.85 5.70 9.55
C ASP A 285 12.44 6.59 8.38
N PHE A 286 11.93 7.79 8.65
CA PHE A 286 11.58 8.74 7.59
C PHE A 286 12.81 9.29 6.86
N THR A 287 13.99 9.17 7.46
CA THR A 287 15.25 9.67 6.92
C THR A 287 16.26 8.55 6.71
N VAL A 288 17.04 8.63 5.63
CA VAL A 288 18.15 7.68 5.39
C VAL A 288 19.21 7.74 6.50
N GLU A 289 19.43 8.90 7.11
CA GLU A 289 20.36 8.99 8.23
C GLU A 289 19.82 8.30 9.49
N GLY A 290 18.53 8.48 9.80
CA GLY A 290 17.87 7.81 10.93
C GLY A 290 17.79 6.29 10.76
N LEU A 291 17.71 5.78 9.53
CA LEU A 291 17.92 4.35 9.23
C LEU A 291 19.34 3.92 9.60
N LYS A 292 20.36 4.60 9.06
CA LYS A 292 21.77 4.28 9.31
C LYS A 292 22.15 4.38 10.78
N GLU A 293 21.56 5.31 11.53
CA GLU A 293 21.73 5.40 12.99
C GLU A 293 21.24 4.14 13.70
N LYS A 294 20.06 3.64 13.33
CA LYS A 294 19.47 2.42 13.89
C LYS A 294 20.24 1.17 13.48
N GLU A 295 20.73 1.09 12.25
CA GLU A 295 21.61 0.02 11.80
C GLU A 295 22.92 -0.02 12.59
N ARG A 296 23.54 1.15 12.83
CA ARG A 296 24.75 1.28 13.67
C ARG A 296 24.47 0.88 15.12
N LEU A 297 23.30 1.23 15.65
CA LEU A 297 22.86 0.81 16.98
C LEU A 297 22.68 -0.72 17.04
N LEU A 298 22.03 -1.33 16.06
CA LEU A 298 21.82 -2.77 15.97
C LEU A 298 23.16 -3.53 15.90
N GLU A 299 24.05 -3.10 15.01
CA GLU A 299 25.39 -3.68 14.87
C GLU A 299 26.21 -3.53 16.16
N LYS A 300 26.08 -2.40 16.87
CA LYS A 300 26.69 -2.21 18.19
C LYS A 300 26.16 -3.19 19.21
N ILE A 301 24.84 -3.40 19.29
CA ILE A 301 24.21 -4.37 20.19
C ILE A 301 24.74 -5.78 19.92
N VAL A 302 24.77 -6.20 18.65
CA VAL A 302 25.29 -7.52 18.25
C VAL A 302 26.74 -7.67 18.69
N ARG A 303 27.60 -6.69 18.37
CA ARG A 303 29.02 -6.71 18.80
C ARG A 303 29.19 -6.78 20.30
N GLU A 304 28.36 -6.11 21.07
CA GLU A 304 28.42 -6.13 22.53
C GLU A 304 28.00 -7.47 23.11
N VAL A 305 26.99 -8.14 22.55
CA VAL A 305 26.61 -9.50 22.96
C VAL A 305 27.72 -10.49 22.59
N MET A 306 28.29 -10.39 21.39
CA MET A 306 29.31 -11.32 20.91
C MET A 306 30.62 -11.29 21.73
N LYS A 307 30.90 -10.23 22.50
CA LYS A 307 32.06 -10.17 23.41
C LYS A 307 32.04 -11.27 24.46
N ASP A 308 30.86 -11.72 24.87
CA ASP A 308 30.67 -12.78 25.87
C ASP A 308 30.77 -14.20 25.24
N HIS A 309 30.99 -14.28 23.91
CA HIS A 309 30.95 -15.50 23.10
C HIS A 309 32.12 -15.58 22.11
N PRO A 310 33.39 -15.69 22.59
CA PRO A 310 34.58 -15.61 21.74
C PRO A 310 34.78 -16.79 20.77
N GLY A 311 34.10 -17.92 20.99
CA GLY A 311 34.10 -19.06 20.07
C GLY A 311 33.07 -18.95 18.94
N SER A 312 32.17 -17.97 19.02
CA SER A 312 31.07 -17.75 18.08
C SER A 312 31.40 -16.66 17.06
N SER A 313 30.65 -16.64 15.97
CA SER A 313 30.75 -15.61 14.93
C SER A 313 29.37 -15.18 14.46
N TYR A 314 29.29 -14.03 13.78
CA TYR A 314 28.07 -13.58 13.15
C TYR A 314 28.34 -12.96 11.77
N ARG A 315 27.29 -12.91 10.95
CA ARG A 315 27.20 -12.14 9.71
C ARG A 315 25.92 -11.32 9.78
N MET A 316 26.04 -10.01 9.60
CA MET A 316 24.90 -9.11 9.43
C MET A 316 24.85 -8.64 7.97
N LYS A 317 23.71 -8.84 7.31
CA LYS A 317 23.44 -8.39 5.94
C LYS A 317 22.29 -7.41 5.98
N ILE A 318 22.53 -6.21 5.46
CA ILE A 318 21.51 -5.17 5.29
C ILE A 318 21.11 -5.15 3.81
N THR A 319 19.81 -5.10 3.53
CA THR A 319 19.26 -5.04 2.17
C THR A 319 18.28 -3.87 2.09
N GLU A 320 18.52 -2.94 1.17
CA GLU A 320 17.57 -1.86 0.86
C GLU A 320 16.24 -2.42 0.34
N GLN A 321 15.13 -1.97 0.92
CA GLN A 321 13.78 -2.34 0.48
C GLN A 321 13.15 -1.21 -0.34
N TYR A 322 12.99 -0.03 0.26
CA TYR A 322 12.47 1.17 -0.40
C TYR A 322 12.92 2.44 0.33
N ARG A 323 12.66 3.60 -0.28
CA ARG A 323 13.09 4.91 0.21
C ARG A 323 11.92 5.88 0.26
N ASN A 324 12.05 6.90 1.12
CA ASN A 324 11.01 7.90 1.33
C ASN A 324 10.76 8.70 0.04
N MET A 325 9.55 8.57 -0.51
CA MET A 325 9.17 9.20 -1.77
C MET A 325 9.22 10.72 -1.78
N LYS A 326 9.18 11.34 -0.59
CA LYS A 326 9.31 12.78 -0.40
C LYS A 326 10.57 13.35 -1.06
N GLU A 327 11.69 12.62 -1.04
CA GLU A 327 12.95 13.04 -1.67
C GLU A 327 12.84 13.25 -3.19
N VAL A 328 11.89 12.55 -3.83
CA VAL A 328 11.57 12.69 -5.25
C VAL A 328 10.51 13.77 -5.45
N LEU A 329 9.42 13.73 -4.67
CA LEU A 329 8.28 14.63 -4.81
C LEU A 329 8.63 16.10 -4.54
N GLU A 330 9.59 16.39 -3.65
CA GLU A 330 10.07 17.76 -3.39
C GLU A 330 10.68 18.43 -4.61
N ARG A 331 11.09 17.67 -5.63
CA ARG A 331 11.63 18.20 -6.90
C ARG A 331 10.52 18.65 -7.85
N SER A 332 9.28 18.28 -7.58
CA SER A 332 8.12 18.58 -8.42
C SER A 332 6.89 18.88 -7.54
N PRO A 333 6.92 19.99 -6.76
CA PRO A 333 5.90 20.30 -5.76
C PRO A 333 4.49 20.44 -6.34
N ALA A 334 4.38 20.82 -7.61
CA ALA A 334 3.11 20.93 -8.34
C ALA A 334 2.28 19.64 -8.32
N ILE A 335 2.91 18.46 -8.22
CA ILE A 335 2.22 17.16 -8.12
C ILE A 335 1.34 17.13 -6.88
N VAL A 336 1.89 17.47 -5.72
CA VAL A 336 1.13 17.48 -4.48
C VAL A 336 0.21 18.70 -4.42
N GLU A 337 0.67 19.88 -4.84
CA GLU A 337 -0.12 21.11 -4.78
C GLU A 337 -1.40 21.03 -5.63
N ASN A 338 -1.33 20.43 -6.82
CA ASN A 338 -2.50 20.26 -7.69
C ASN A 338 -3.48 19.24 -7.16
N ALA A 339 -3.00 18.17 -6.54
CA ALA A 339 -3.86 17.22 -5.84
C ALA A 339 -4.57 17.84 -4.63
N LEU A 340 -3.88 18.65 -3.83
CA LEU A 340 -4.51 19.40 -2.73
C LEU A 340 -5.61 20.34 -3.25
N GLU A 341 -5.40 20.99 -4.40
CA GLU A 341 -6.41 21.83 -5.03
C GLU A 341 -7.60 21.01 -5.56
N ALA A 342 -7.35 19.87 -6.19
CA ALA A 342 -8.41 18.98 -6.65
C ALA A 342 -9.30 18.49 -5.51
N ILE A 343 -8.71 18.13 -4.36
CA ILE A 343 -9.44 17.76 -3.15
C ILE A 343 -10.35 18.89 -2.66
N ARG A 344 -9.86 20.15 -2.70
CA ARG A 344 -10.68 21.33 -2.37
C ARG A 344 -11.84 21.51 -3.33
N ARG A 345 -11.61 21.37 -4.64
CA ARG A 345 -12.66 21.48 -5.67
C ARG A 345 -13.70 20.38 -5.56
N ALA A 346 -13.29 19.18 -5.14
CA ALA A 346 -14.17 18.08 -4.77
C ALA A 346 -14.93 18.33 -3.43
N GLY A 347 -14.71 19.47 -2.77
CA GLY A 347 -15.49 19.91 -1.61
C GLY A 347 -15.02 19.34 -0.27
N MET A 348 -13.74 18.96 -0.15
CA MET A 348 -13.12 18.48 1.09
C MET A 348 -12.00 19.42 1.54
N GLU A 349 -11.66 19.37 2.84
CA GLU A 349 -10.45 20.01 3.35
C GLU A 349 -9.27 19.04 3.18
N PRO A 350 -8.22 19.41 2.44
CA PRO A 350 -7.12 18.50 2.19
C PRO A 350 -6.21 18.32 3.41
N VAL A 351 -5.81 17.08 3.67
CA VAL A 351 -4.90 16.71 4.76
C VAL A 351 -3.67 16.04 4.19
N ARG A 352 -2.48 16.51 4.57
CA ARG A 352 -1.22 15.84 4.22
C ARG A 352 -0.85 14.84 5.31
N GLY A 353 -0.78 13.57 4.93
CA GLY A 353 -0.38 12.46 5.78
C GLY A 353 1.05 11.97 5.51
N SER A 354 1.52 11.10 6.39
CA SER A 354 2.77 10.36 6.24
C SER A 354 2.49 8.87 6.43
N ILE A 355 3.02 8.03 5.55
CA ILE A 355 2.84 6.58 5.59
C ILE A 355 3.92 5.97 6.48
N ARG A 356 3.52 5.25 7.53
CA ARG A 356 4.43 4.45 8.38
C ARG A 356 4.75 3.08 7.76
N GLY A 357 4.99 3.08 6.45
CA GLY A 357 5.16 1.90 5.61
C GLY A 357 5.83 2.29 4.29
N GLY A 358 5.59 1.51 3.26
CA GLY A 358 5.94 1.83 1.88
C GLY A 358 4.74 1.50 1.00
N THR A 359 4.69 2.12 -0.16
CA THR A 359 3.65 1.87 -1.17
C THR A 359 4.33 1.62 -2.51
N ASP A 360 3.59 1.06 -3.48
CA ASP A 360 4.02 1.06 -4.88
C ASP A 360 4.44 2.45 -5.36
N GLY A 361 3.73 3.52 -4.95
CA GLY A 361 4.07 4.92 -5.25
C GLY A 361 5.47 5.32 -4.79
N SER A 362 5.91 4.82 -3.63
CA SER A 362 7.26 5.08 -3.12
C SER A 362 8.35 4.46 -3.98
N ARG A 363 8.11 3.26 -4.50
CA ARG A 363 9.05 2.58 -5.39
C ARG A 363 9.03 3.19 -6.79
N LEU A 364 7.84 3.47 -7.35
CA LEU A 364 7.67 4.17 -8.63
C LEU A 364 8.43 5.49 -8.66
N SER A 365 8.35 6.26 -7.57
CA SER A 365 9.05 7.54 -7.43
C SER A 365 10.56 7.39 -7.65
N PHE A 366 11.19 6.37 -7.07
CA PHE A 366 12.62 6.09 -7.28
C PHE A 366 12.94 5.39 -8.61
N MET A 367 11.93 4.83 -9.29
CA MET A 367 12.05 4.30 -10.65
C MET A 367 11.91 5.39 -11.74
N GLY A 368 11.65 6.65 -11.34
CA GLY A 368 11.55 7.79 -12.24
C GLY A 368 10.12 8.25 -12.53
N LEU A 369 9.12 7.73 -11.81
CA LEU A 369 7.72 8.14 -11.91
C LEU A 369 7.25 8.66 -10.54
N PRO A 370 7.42 9.97 -10.23
CA PRO A 370 6.99 10.55 -8.95
C PRO A 370 5.51 10.26 -8.69
N CYS A 371 5.19 9.72 -7.51
CA CYS A 371 3.86 9.18 -7.25
C CYS A 371 3.47 9.29 -5.77
N PRO A 372 2.69 10.33 -5.37
CA PRO A 372 2.06 10.36 -4.07
C PRO A 372 0.82 9.46 -4.03
N ASN A 373 0.30 9.26 -2.83
CA ASN A 373 -0.90 8.45 -2.57
C ASN A 373 -2.12 9.35 -2.30
N LEU A 374 -3.22 9.09 -3.00
CA LEU A 374 -4.53 9.70 -2.76
C LEU A 374 -5.41 8.72 -1.99
N PHE A 375 -6.34 9.27 -1.22
CA PHE A 375 -7.36 8.48 -0.53
C PHE A 375 -8.29 7.70 -1.48
N ALA A 376 -8.82 6.59 -0.96
CA ALA A 376 -9.86 5.72 -1.56
C ALA A 376 -11.02 5.43 -0.57
N GLY A 377 -11.00 6.02 0.64
CA GLY A 377 -12.09 5.98 1.62
C GLY A 377 -12.22 4.68 2.43
N GLY A 378 -11.33 3.71 2.20
CA GLY A 378 -11.31 2.45 2.92
C GLY A 378 -10.64 2.58 4.29
N HIS A 379 -11.02 1.71 5.22
CA HIS A 379 -10.52 1.70 6.59
C HIS A 379 -10.43 0.29 7.14
N ALA A 380 -9.61 0.11 8.18
CA ALA A 380 -9.41 -1.17 8.87
C ALA A 380 -8.95 -2.29 7.91
N PHE A 381 -8.02 -1.94 7.03
CA PHE A 381 -7.43 -2.81 6.02
C PHE A 381 -6.91 -4.12 6.61
N HIS A 382 -6.81 -5.13 5.74
CA HIS A 382 -6.23 -6.45 6.02
C HIS A 382 -6.97 -7.21 7.13
N SER A 383 -8.23 -6.86 7.38
CA SER A 383 -9.00 -7.36 8.51
C SER A 383 -10.44 -7.67 8.12
N PRO A 384 -11.14 -8.52 8.88
CA PRO A 384 -12.57 -8.73 8.68
C PRO A 384 -13.42 -7.52 9.09
N LEU A 385 -12.83 -6.55 9.78
CA LEU A 385 -13.50 -5.31 10.18
C LEU A 385 -13.40 -4.24 9.10
N GLU A 386 -12.78 -4.53 7.97
CA GLU A 386 -12.60 -3.61 6.85
C GLU A 386 -13.94 -3.05 6.35
N TRP A 387 -13.95 -1.75 6.07
CA TRP A 387 -15.12 -1.03 5.60
C TRP A 387 -14.74 0.16 4.71
N VAL A 388 -15.69 0.60 3.88
CA VAL A 388 -15.54 1.78 3.02
C VAL A 388 -16.87 2.53 2.93
N SER A 389 -16.82 3.85 2.86
CA SER A 389 -17.99 4.68 2.60
C SER A 389 -18.19 4.88 1.10
N ARG A 390 -19.40 4.61 0.60
CA ARG A 390 -19.75 4.88 -0.81
C ARG A 390 -19.49 6.34 -1.16
N GLN A 391 -19.85 7.27 -0.28
CA GLN A 391 -19.76 8.70 -0.52
C GLN A 391 -18.30 9.16 -0.57
N ASP A 392 -17.41 8.50 0.19
CA ASP A 392 -15.98 8.77 0.12
C ASP A 392 -15.41 8.31 -1.23
N MET A 393 -15.84 7.15 -1.74
CA MET A 393 -15.47 6.72 -3.10
C MET A 393 -15.99 7.68 -4.18
N GLU A 394 -17.23 8.19 -4.03
CA GLU A 394 -17.77 9.23 -4.93
C GLU A 394 -16.93 10.52 -4.87
N LYS A 395 -16.34 10.85 -3.72
CA LYS A 395 -15.42 11.98 -3.54
C LYS A 395 -14.04 11.72 -4.14
N ALA A 396 -13.54 10.49 -4.12
CA ALA A 396 -12.31 10.12 -4.81
C ALA A 396 -12.48 10.26 -6.33
N VAL A 397 -13.60 9.77 -6.89
CA VAL A 397 -13.95 9.97 -8.32
C VAL A 397 -13.96 11.46 -8.68
N GLN A 398 -14.64 12.30 -7.89
CA GLN A 398 -14.67 13.75 -8.11
C GLN A 398 -13.25 14.35 -8.06
N THR A 399 -12.42 13.90 -7.13
CA THR A 399 -11.03 14.36 -6.99
C THR A 399 -10.19 14.02 -8.22
N ILE A 400 -10.33 12.82 -8.80
CA ILE A 400 -9.65 12.43 -10.05
C ILE A 400 -10.05 13.37 -11.19
N VAL A 401 -11.35 13.63 -11.37
CA VAL A 401 -11.90 14.49 -12.43
C VAL A 401 -11.48 15.95 -12.25
N GLU A 402 -11.46 16.46 -11.02
CA GLU A 402 -10.96 17.80 -10.72
C GLU A 402 -9.44 17.90 -10.95
N LEU A 403 -8.67 16.86 -10.60
CA LEU A 403 -7.22 16.87 -10.74
C LEU A 403 -6.77 16.99 -12.19
N VAL A 404 -7.40 16.24 -13.11
CA VAL A 404 -7.05 16.32 -14.53
C VAL A 404 -7.38 17.69 -15.12
N GLN A 405 -8.43 18.35 -14.63
CA GLN A 405 -8.78 19.72 -15.02
C GLN A 405 -7.80 20.75 -14.44
N VAL A 406 -7.41 20.63 -13.16
CA VAL A 406 -6.40 21.51 -12.54
C VAL A 406 -5.09 21.48 -13.33
N TRP A 407 -4.65 20.29 -13.74
CA TRP A 407 -3.45 20.14 -14.57
C TRP A 407 -3.60 20.74 -15.96
N GLU A 408 -4.76 20.56 -16.59
CA GLU A 408 -5.07 21.20 -17.87
C GLU A 408 -5.02 22.73 -17.74
N GLU A 409 -5.69 23.29 -16.73
CA GLU A 409 -5.82 24.73 -16.52
C GLU A 409 -4.47 25.41 -16.30
N GLN A 410 -3.57 24.76 -15.54
CA GLN A 410 -2.24 25.27 -15.25
C GLN A 410 -1.24 25.10 -16.39
N ALA A 411 -1.51 24.20 -17.34
CA ALA A 411 -0.65 24.04 -18.50
C ALA A 411 -0.66 25.31 -19.37
N PRO A 412 0.49 25.69 -19.96
CA PRO A 412 0.56 26.85 -20.83
C PRO A 412 -0.34 26.65 -22.06
N ALA A 413 -0.91 27.77 -22.53
CA ALA A 413 -1.81 27.82 -23.68
C ALA A 413 -1.12 27.42 -24.99
#